data_AF-A0A809RSY3-F1
#
_entry.id   AF-A0A809RSY3-F1
#
_cell.length_a   1.000
_cell.length_b   1.000
_cell.length_c   1.000
_cell.angle_alpha   90.00
_cell.angle_beta   90.00
_cell.angle_gamma   90.00
#
_symmetry.space_group_name_H-M   'P 1'
#
loop_
_entity.id
_entity.type
_entity.pdbx_description
1 polymer ?
#
loop_
_entity_poly.entity_id
_entity_poly.type
_entity_poly.pdbx_seq_one_letter_code
_entity_poly.pdbx_strand_id
1 'polypeptide(L)'
;MILAFNEEEMKHVHMLYERGLINKVPKEFLKVITKEEVLKKEPNVNPKVLGALLYTSSWAIDPVRATYAFLGASEQNGTEVSNLRFPESLKIVGF
;
A
#
# COMPACT_ATOMS: atom_id res chain seq x y z
N MET A 1 3.15 -5.47 -3.11
CA MET A 1 4.03 -6.65 -3.14
C MET A 1 5.48 -6.17 -3.08
N ILE A 2 6.35 -6.87 -2.36
CA ILE A 2 7.78 -6.53 -2.25
C ILE A 2 8.57 -7.65 -2.91
N LEU A 3 9.22 -7.36 -4.03
CA LEU A 3 9.95 -8.33 -4.85
C LEU A 3 11.37 -8.53 -4.31
N ALA A 4 11.91 -9.74 -4.47
CA ALA A 4 13.31 -10.06 -4.21
C ALA A 4 13.96 -10.71 -5.43
N PHE A 5 15.11 -10.21 -5.84
CA PHE A 5 15.87 -10.63 -7.02
C PHE A 5 17.16 -11.38 -6.70
N ASN A 6 17.50 -11.50 -5.41
CA ASN A 6 18.65 -12.24 -4.92
C ASN A 6 18.37 -12.79 -3.50
N GLU A 7 19.26 -13.66 -3.03
CA GLU A 7 19.13 -14.34 -1.73
C GLU A 7 19.16 -13.38 -0.53
N GLU A 8 19.90 -12.27 -0.63
CA GLU A 8 19.95 -11.27 0.44
C GLU A 8 18.61 -10.54 0.59
N GLU A 9 18.00 -10.15 -0.53
CA GLU A 9 16.65 -9.59 -0.56
C GLU A 9 15.59 -10.60 -0.07
N MET A 10 15.76 -11.91 -0.37
CA MET A 10 14.88 -12.95 0.17
C MET A 10 14.98 -13.05 1.70
N LYS A 11 16.18 -12.89 2.29
CA LYS A 11 16.31 -12.79 3.75
C LYS A 11 15.54 -11.59 4.31
N HIS A 12 15.55 -10.45 3.62
CA HIS A 12 14.75 -9.29 4.00
C HIS A 12 13.24 -9.53 3.85
N VAL A 13 12.80 -10.23 2.80
CA VAL A 13 11.40 -10.65 2.63
C VAL A 13 10.93 -11.49 3.83
N HIS A 14 11.72 -12.47 4.26
CA HIS A 14 11.39 -13.28 5.44
C HIS A 14 11.41 -12.46 6.73
N MET A 15 12.40 -11.57 6.91
CA MET A 15 12.42 -10.65 8.05
C MET A 15 11.16 -9.77 8.09
N LEU A 16 10.70 -9.24 6.95
CA LEU A 16 9.49 -8.42 6.87
C LEU A 16 8.22 -9.23 7.16
N TYR A 17 8.16 -10.48 6.72
CA TYR A 17 7.07 -11.40 7.06
C TYR A 17 6.98 -11.59 8.58
N GLU A 18 8.09 -11.93 9.24
CA GLU A 18 8.14 -12.11 10.71
C GLU A 18 7.78 -10.81 11.46
N ARG A 19 8.28 -9.66 11.00
CA ARG A 19 7.87 -8.36 11.55
C ARG A 19 6.37 -8.11 11.41
N GLY A 20 5.78 -8.49 10.27
CA GLY A 20 4.33 -8.42 10.08
C GLY A 20 3.58 -9.24 11.12
N LEU A 21 4.04 -10.45 11.42
CA LEU A 21 3.46 -11.30 12.46
C LEU A 21 3.58 -10.69 13.86
N ILE A 22 4.76 -10.15 14.21
CA ILE A 22 5.00 -9.46 15.49
C ILE A 22 4.04 -8.27 15.64
N ASN A 23 3.82 -7.53 14.55
CA ASN A 23 2.92 -6.38 14.51
C ASN A 23 1.44 -6.76 14.35
N LYS A 24 1.09 -8.04 14.46
CA LYS A 24 -0.29 -8.55 14.39
C LYS A 24 -0.99 -8.24 13.06
N VAL A 25 -0.23 -8.17 11.96
CA VAL A 25 -0.82 -8.15 10.62
C VAL A 25 -1.58 -9.46 10.42
N PRO A 26 -2.85 -9.43 9.95
CA PRO A 26 -3.63 -10.66 9.76
C PRO A 26 -2.96 -11.59 8.76
N LYS A 27 -2.75 -12.85 9.16
CA LYS A 27 -1.98 -13.84 8.40
C LYS A 27 -2.63 -14.18 7.05
N GLU A 28 -3.95 -14.11 6.97
CA GLU A 28 -4.73 -14.32 5.75
C GLU A 28 -4.37 -13.33 4.63
N PHE A 29 -3.85 -12.16 4.99
CA PHE A 29 -3.44 -11.15 4.02
C PHE A 29 -1.95 -11.20 3.69
N LEU A 30 -1.11 -11.87 4.48
CA LEU A 30 0.34 -11.81 4.38
C LEU A 30 0.93 -13.16 3.96
N LYS A 31 1.64 -13.21 2.83
CA LYS A 31 2.20 -14.46 2.29
C LYS A 31 3.54 -14.22 1.61
N VAL A 32 4.55 -15.06 1.87
CA VAL A 32 5.74 -15.17 1.01
C VAL A 32 5.39 -16.07 -0.16
N ILE A 33 5.62 -15.58 -1.38
CA ILE A 33 5.25 -16.26 -2.63
C ILE A 33 6.48 -16.58 -3.49
N THR A 34 6.40 -17.65 -4.27
CA THR A 34 7.50 -18.11 -5.13
C THR A 34 7.60 -17.28 -6.41
N LYS A 35 8.74 -17.42 -7.12
CA LYS A 35 8.92 -16.89 -8.47
C LYS A 35 7.76 -17.20 -9.42
N GLU A 36 7.30 -18.45 -9.44
CA GLU A 36 6.21 -18.90 -10.32
C GLU A 36 4.90 -18.18 -9.97
N GLU A 37 4.61 -18.03 -8.68
CA GLU A 37 3.44 -17.28 -8.21
C GLU A 37 3.53 -15.78 -8.55
N VAL A 38 4.73 -15.18 -8.43
CA VAL A 38 4.99 -13.79 -8.82
C VAL A 38 4.73 -13.59 -10.31
N LEU A 39 5.35 -14.40 -11.18
CA LEU A 39 5.23 -14.25 -12.63
C LEU A 39 3.82 -14.58 -13.14
N LYS A 40 3.09 -15.45 -12.44
CA LYS A 40 1.66 -15.69 -12.72
C LYS A 40 0.79 -14.47 -12.41
N LYS A 41 1.11 -13.72 -11.35
CA LYS A 41 0.38 -12.51 -10.96
C LYS A 41 0.78 -11.29 -11.79
N GLU A 42 2.08 -11.10 -11.97
CA GLU A 42 2.68 -9.93 -12.61
C GLU A 42 3.65 -10.40 -13.72
N PRO A 43 3.12 -10.74 -14.92
CA PRO A 43 3.91 -11.37 -15.98
C PRO A 43 5.01 -10.46 -16.56
N ASN A 44 4.92 -9.15 -16.33
CA ASN A 44 5.88 -8.16 -16.80
C ASN A 44 7.05 -7.93 -15.83
N VAL A 45 7.07 -8.61 -14.67
CA VAL A 45 8.20 -8.54 -13.73
C VAL A 45 9.43 -9.19 -14.33
N ASN A 46 10.61 -8.67 -14.00
CA ASN A 46 11.88 -9.25 -14.43
C ASN A 46 11.97 -10.75 -14.02
N PRO A 47 12.16 -11.68 -14.98
CA PRO A 47 12.19 -13.13 -14.71
C PRO A 47 13.32 -13.60 -13.79
N LYS A 48 14.27 -12.73 -13.43
CA LYS A 48 15.30 -13.01 -12.42
C LYS A 48 14.78 -12.94 -10.98
N VAL A 49 13.52 -12.56 -10.77
CA VAL A 49 12.89 -12.59 -9.44
C VAL A 49 12.99 -13.99 -8.81
N LEU A 50 13.30 -14.06 -7.52
CA LEU A 50 13.34 -15.30 -6.75
C LEU A 50 12.04 -15.54 -5.98
N GLY A 51 11.39 -14.47 -5.53
CA GLY A 51 10.14 -14.53 -4.80
C GLY A 51 9.69 -13.14 -4.36
N ALA A 52 8.67 -13.08 -3.50
CA ALA A 52 8.16 -11.81 -2.99
C ALA A 52 7.39 -11.96 -1.67
N LEU A 53 7.24 -10.85 -0.95
CA LEU A 53 6.22 -10.69 0.09
C LEU A 53 4.94 -10.09 -0.53
N LEU A 54 3.86 -10.86 -0.48
CA LEU A 54 2.52 -10.44 -0.89
C LEU A 54 1.72 -9.99 0.33
N TYR A 55 1.09 -8.81 0.21
CA TYR A 55 0.05 -8.34 1.11
C TYR A 55 -1.21 -8.02 0.30
N THR A 56 -2.34 -8.65 0.60
CA THR A 56 -3.56 -8.59 -0.24
C THR A 56 -4.59 -7.56 0.21
N SER A 57 -4.39 -6.89 1.35
CA SER A 57 -5.28 -5.86 1.89
C SER A 57 -4.68 -4.43 1.74
N SER A 58 -3.77 -4.25 0.78
CA SER A 58 -3.24 -2.92 0.42
C SER A 58 -4.12 -2.23 -0.62
N TRP A 59 -4.23 -0.91 -0.54
CA TRP A 59 -4.98 -0.09 -1.51
C TRP A 59 -4.11 1.07 -2.01
N ALA A 60 -4.25 1.41 -3.29
CA ALA A 60 -3.70 2.65 -3.82
C ALA A 60 -4.60 3.83 -3.40
N ILE A 61 -4.00 4.94 -2.98
CA ILE A 61 -4.71 6.14 -2.57
C ILE A 61 -4.25 7.33 -3.41
N ASP A 62 -5.17 8.23 -3.77
CA ASP A 62 -4.83 9.55 -4.30
C ASP A 62 -4.53 10.48 -3.10
N PRO A 63 -3.26 10.80 -2.82
CA PRO A 63 -2.91 11.53 -1.62
C PRO A 63 -3.47 12.96 -1.64
N VAL A 64 -3.56 13.61 -2.80
CA VAL A 64 -4.06 14.99 -2.91
C VAL A 64 -5.55 15.04 -2.58
N ARG A 65 -6.34 14.12 -3.18
CA ARG A 65 -7.77 14.05 -2.87
C ARG A 65 -8.02 13.63 -1.42
N ALA A 66 -7.23 12.69 -0.90
CA ALA A 66 -7.34 12.27 0.50
C ALA A 66 -7.09 13.45 1.46
N THR A 67 -6.08 14.28 1.19
CA THR A 67 -5.82 15.49 1.98
C THR A 67 -7.03 16.44 1.98
N TYR A 68 -7.62 16.73 0.82
CA TYR A 68 -8.80 17.59 0.77
C TYR A 68 -10.01 17.00 1.51
N ALA A 69 -10.23 15.68 1.40
CA ALA A 69 -11.28 15.01 2.14
C ALA A 69 -11.08 15.08 3.66
N PHE A 70 -9.84 14.88 4.13
CA PHE A 70 -9.51 15.01 5.55
C PHE A 70 -9.72 16.44 6.05
N LEU A 71 -9.34 17.45 5.27
CA LEU A 71 -9.58 18.86 5.62
C LEU A 71 -11.08 19.15 5.72
N GLY A 72 -11.90 18.70 4.76
CA GLY A 72 -13.35 18.86 4.82
C GLY A 72 -13.96 18.18 6.05
N ALA A 73 -13.46 17.00 6.44
CA ALA A 73 -13.90 16.33 7.66
C ALA A 73 -13.48 17.09 8.94
N SER A 74 -12.28 17.69 8.95
CA SER A 74 -11.82 18.52 10.06
C SER A 74 -12.65 19.80 10.23
N GLU A 75 -13.01 20.47 9.13
CA GLU A 75 -13.89 21.65 9.14
C GLU A 75 -15.28 21.30 9.70
N GLN A 76 -15.86 20.17 9.28
CA GLN A 76 -17.13 19.67 9.84
C GLN A 76 -17.06 19.39 11.35
N ASN A 77 -15.87 19.05 11.85
CA ASN A 77 -15.60 18.87 13.28
C ASN A 77 -15.20 20.17 14.00
N GLY A 78 -15.33 21.34 13.35
CA GLY A 78 -15.10 22.67 13.95
C GLY A 78 -13.65 23.16 13.88
N THR A 79 -12.79 22.52 13.09
CA THR A 79 -11.41 23.00 12.88
C THR A 79 -11.41 24.18 11.92
N GLU A 80 -10.84 25.31 12.33
CA GLU A 80 -10.58 26.42 11.41
C GLU A 80 -9.37 26.11 10.54
N VAL A 81 -9.56 26.12 9.21
CA VAL A 81 -8.47 25.95 8.25
C VAL A 81 -8.19 27.28 7.57
N SER A 82 -6.93 27.73 7.63
CA SER A 82 -6.47 28.97 6.99
C SER A 82 -5.62 28.65 5.76
N ASN A 83 -5.74 29.47 4.71
CA ASN A 83 -4.97 29.39 3.45
C ASN A 83 -5.24 28.19 2.53
N LEU A 84 -6.51 27.84 2.28
CA LEU A 84 -6.86 26.85 1.26
C LEU A 84 -7.19 27.49 -0.11
N ARG A 85 -6.54 27.00 -1.16
CA ARG A 85 -7.04 27.10 -2.54
C ARG A 85 -7.51 25.72 -2.98
N PHE A 86 -8.82 25.50 -2.96
CA PHE A 86 -9.42 24.32 -3.55
C PHE A 86 -9.48 24.49 -5.08
N PRO A 87 -8.97 23.54 -5.87
CA PRO A 87 -9.20 23.55 -7.31
C PRO A 87 -10.68 23.32 -7.59
N GLU A 88 -11.28 24.16 -8.44
CA GLU A 88 -12.73 24.13 -8.79
C GLU A 88 -13.22 22.77 -9.31
N SER A 89 -12.30 21.94 -9.84
CA SER A 89 -12.61 20.61 -10.34
C SER A 89 -12.96 19.59 -9.25
N LEU A 90 -12.69 19.89 -7.98
CA LEU A 90 -12.94 18.96 -6.88
C LEU A 90 -14.33 19.18 -6.28
N LYS A 91 -15.37 18.76 -7.01
CA LYS A 91 -16.67 18.49 -6.38
C LYS A 91 -16.52 17.24 -5.54
N ILE A 92 -16.31 17.42 -4.23
CA ILE A 92 -16.44 16.31 -3.27
C ILE A 92 -17.92 15.93 -3.28
N VAL A 93 -18.27 14.92 -4.08
CA VAL A 93 -19.58 14.29 -4.02
C VAL A 93 -19.63 13.60 -2.67
N GLY A 94 -20.53 14.05 -1.80
CA GLY A 94 -20.73 13.47 -0.48
C GLY A 94 -20.98 11.97 -0.58
N PHE A 95 -20.37 11.23 0.34
CA PHE A 95 -20.78 9.86 0.65
C PHE A 95 -22.08 9.88 1.45
#